data_AF-Q1AUJ6-F1
#
_entry.id   AF-Q1AUJ6-F1
#
_cell.length_a   1.000
_cell.length_b   1.000
_cell.length_c   1.000
_cell.angle_alpha   90.00
_cell.angle_beta   90.00
_cell.angle_gamma   90.00
#
_symmetry.space_group_name_H-M   'P 1'
#
loop_
_entity.id
_entity.type
_entity.pdbx_description
1 polymer ?
#
loop_
_entity_poly.entity_id
_entity_poly.type
_entity_poly.pdbx_seq_one_letter_code
_entity_poly.pdbx_strand_id
1 'polypeptide(L)'
;MQGERRRRALGYEFATEREARSSAAELDRRFSPEELAGLRVYRIRWSGNYLVEAVFPEGVPERRLEDARALLGELGRPVHPDDLEDYKRATGAGFEVPGWLRRFLGR
;
A
#
# COMPACT_ATOMS: atom_id res chain seq x y z
N MET A 1 11.79 -10.69 -15.24
CA MET A 1 11.19 -11.08 -13.94
C MET A 1 10.32 -9.96 -13.33
N GLN A 2 9.58 -9.17 -14.12
CA GLN A 2 8.76 -8.06 -13.60
C GLN A 2 7.28 -8.44 -13.32
N GLY A 3 6.80 -9.55 -13.89
CA GLY A 3 5.40 -9.99 -13.75
C GLY A 3 5.04 -10.60 -12.39
N GLU A 4 5.98 -11.21 -11.67
CA GLU A 4 5.69 -11.84 -10.37
C GLU A 4 5.66 -10.84 -9.20
N ARG A 5 6.49 -9.78 -9.26
CA ARG A 5 6.40 -8.68 -8.28
C ARG A 5 5.07 -7.92 -8.39
N ARG A 6 4.50 -7.81 -9.60
CA ARG A 6 3.18 -7.21 -9.84
C ARG A 6 2.02 -8.01 -9.25
N ARG A 7 2.13 -9.34 -9.14
CA ARG A 7 1.07 -10.19 -8.54
C ARG A 7 1.01 -10.14 -7.02
N ARG A 8 2.10 -9.75 -6.37
CA ARG A 8 2.22 -9.72 -4.90
C ARG A 8 2.23 -8.31 -4.30
N ALA A 9 2.05 -7.29 -5.12
CA ALA A 9 1.74 -5.95 -4.67
C ALA A 9 0.22 -5.76 -4.70
N LEU A 10 -0.37 -5.37 -3.57
CA LEU A 10 -1.77 -4.99 -3.45
C LEU A 10 -1.87 -3.48 -3.36
N GLY A 11 -2.68 -2.89 -4.22
CA GLY A 11 -2.95 -1.47 -4.27
C GLY A 11 -4.40 -1.17 -3.93
N TYR A 12 -4.65 -0.24 -3.01
CA TYR A 12 -6.00 0.20 -2.69
C TYR A 12 -6.08 1.72 -2.57
N GLU A 13 -7.07 2.31 -3.22
CA GLU A 13 -7.35 3.74 -3.18
C GLU A 13 -8.37 4.05 -2.07
N PHE A 14 -8.12 5.14 -1.34
CA PHE A 14 -8.94 5.66 -0.26
C PHE A 14 -9.27 7.13 -0.50
N ALA A 15 -10.47 7.53 -0.11
CA ALA A 15 -10.92 8.91 -0.25
C ALA A 15 -10.17 9.87 0.69
N THR A 16 -9.81 9.39 1.89
CA THR A 16 -9.16 10.23 2.91
C THR A 16 -7.83 9.66 3.39
N GLU A 17 -6.95 10.56 3.87
CA GLU A 17 -5.67 10.18 4.49
C GLU A 17 -5.87 9.29 5.72
N ARG A 18 -6.91 9.59 6.51
CA ARG A 18 -7.19 8.89 7.75
C ARG A 18 -7.54 7.43 7.49
N GLU A 19 -8.36 7.15 6.48
CA GLU A 19 -8.70 5.79 6.08
C GLU A 19 -7.46 5.05 5.58
N ALA A 20 -6.70 5.65 4.65
CA ALA A 20 -5.49 5.05 4.13
C ALA A 20 -4.47 4.70 5.23
N ARG A 21 -4.23 5.65 6.16
CA ARG A 21 -3.32 5.42 7.29
C ARG A 21 -3.84 4.39 8.28
N SER A 22 -5.15 4.39 8.56
CA SER A 22 -5.76 3.41 9.46
C SER A 22 -5.66 1.99 8.88
N SER A 23 -5.97 1.81 7.60
CA SER A 23 -5.86 0.51 6.92
C SER A 23 -4.41 0.05 6.82
N ALA A 24 -3.46 0.96 6.54
CA ALA A 24 -2.03 0.66 6.58
C ALA A 24 -1.59 0.22 8.00
N ALA A 25 -1.98 0.95 9.05
CA ALA A 25 -1.66 0.59 10.43
C ALA A 25 -2.33 -0.72 10.90
N GLU A 26 -3.48 -1.08 10.33
CA GLU A 26 -4.11 -2.39 10.58
C GLU A 26 -3.32 -3.53 9.90
N LEU A 27 -2.82 -3.32 8.68
CA LEU A 27 -1.91 -4.27 8.02
C LEU A 27 -0.60 -4.46 8.80
N ASP A 28 0.05 -3.36 9.19
CA ASP A 28 1.31 -3.39 9.95
C ASP A 28 1.17 -4.13 11.29
N ARG A 29 -0.02 -4.07 11.91
CA ARG A 29 -0.31 -4.80 13.17
C ARG A 29 -0.62 -6.28 12.97
N ARG A 30 -1.23 -6.67 11.83
CA ARG A 30 -1.71 -8.04 11.59
C ARG A 30 -0.72 -8.92 10.83
N PHE A 31 0.22 -8.32 10.12
CA PHE A 31 1.21 -9.01 9.31
C PHE A 31 2.59 -8.79 9.91
N SER A 32 3.34 -9.87 10.05
CA SER A 32 4.71 -9.80 10.53
C SER A 32 5.61 -9.12 9.48
N PRO A 33 6.77 -8.56 9.88
CA PRO A 33 7.76 -8.03 8.93
C PRO A 33 8.22 -9.06 7.88
N GLU A 34 8.13 -10.35 8.20
CA GLU A 34 8.45 -11.47 7.32
C GLU A 34 7.38 -11.72 6.24
N GLU A 35 6.15 -11.25 6.48
CA GLU A 35 5.00 -11.40 5.59
C GLU A 35 4.71 -10.12 4.81
N LEU A 36 5.07 -8.96 5.34
CA LEU A 36 4.88 -7.66 4.71
C LEU A 36 6.23 -7.03 4.40
N ALA A 37 6.74 -7.33 3.20
CA ALA A 37 8.03 -6.84 2.72
C ALA A 37 8.05 -5.32 2.46
N GLY A 38 6.88 -4.70 2.29
CA GLY A 38 6.77 -3.25 2.20
C GLY A 38 5.35 -2.75 2.35
N LEU A 39 5.20 -1.59 2.98
CA LEU A 39 3.94 -0.89 3.14
C LEU A 39 4.15 0.60 2.90
N ARG A 40 3.36 1.20 2.00
CA ARG A 40 3.51 2.59 1.59
C ARG A 40 2.15 3.25 1.41
N VAL A 41 2.07 4.52 1.80
CA VAL A 41 0.88 5.36 1.58
C VAL A 41 1.28 6.56 0.75
N TYR A 42 0.56 6.79 -0.34
CA TYR A 42 0.80 7.87 -1.29
C TYR A 42 -0.40 8.81 -1.34
N ARG A 43 -0.15 10.10 -1.58
CA ARG A 43 -1.20 11.06 -1.91
C ARG A 43 -1.24 11.26 -3.42
N ILE A 44 -2.40 11.03 -4.01
CA ILE A 44 -2.65 11.19 -5.44
C ILE A 44 -2.97 12.66 -5.71
N ARG A 45 -2.09 13.37 -6.42
CA ARG A 45 -2.19 14.84 -6.54
C ARG A 45 -3.41 15.34 -7.33
N TRP A 46 -3.86 14.57 -8.31
CA TRP A 46 -4.91 14.97 -9.25
C TRP A 46 -6.32 14.66 -8.75
N SER A 47 -6.51 13.57 -8.02
CA SER A 47 -7.80 13.25 -7.37
C SER A 47 -7.91 13.76 -5.94
N GLY A 48 -6.78 13.99 -5.26
CA GLY A 48 -6.75 14.26 -3.82
C GLY A 48 -6.90 13.01 -2.95
N ASN A 49 -7.08 11.84 -3.57
CA ASN A 49 -7.20 10.54 -2.89
C ASN A 49 -5.85 10.04 -2.39
N TYR A 50 -5.87 8.92 -1.69
CA TYR A 50 -4.70 8.27 -1.12
C TYR A 50 -4.59 6.82 -1.59
N LEU A 51 -3.39 6.37 -1.92
CA LEU A 51 -3.12 5.00 -2.34
C LEU A 51 -2.30 4.29 -1.27
N VAL A 52 -2.77 3.14 -0.80
CA VAL A 52 -1.98 2.21 0.01
C VAL A 52 -1.44 1.12 -0.91
N GLU A 53 -0.12 0.94 -0.88
CA GLU A 53 0.59 -0.16 -1.54
C GLU A 53 1.16 -1.09 -0.45
N ALA A 54 0.75 -2.35 -0.47
CA ALA A 54 1.28 -3.42 0.37
C ALA A 54 1.99 -4.45 -0.51
N VAL A 55 3.24 -4.79 -0.19
CA VAL A 55 4.10 -5.69 -0.95
C VAL A 55 4.42 -6.91 -0.11
N PHE A 56 4.12 -8.08 -0.64
CA PHE A 56 4.32 -9.37 0.02
C PHE A 56 5.46 -10.16 -0.63
N PRO A 57 6.32 -10.84 0.15
CA PRO A 57 7.39 -11.68 -0.37
C PRO A 57 6.86 -12.98 -1.02
N GLU A 58 7.76 -13.66 -1.72
CA GLU A 58 7.43 -14.78 -2.60
C GLU A 58 6.85 -16.02 -1.90
N GLY A 59 7.03 -16.14 -0.57
CA GLY A 59 6.58 -17.27 0.24
C GLY A 59 5.29 -17.05 1.02
N VAL A 60 4.63 -15.89 0.91
CA VAL A 60 3.39 -15.64 1.66
C VAL A 60 2.25 -16.49 1.09
N PRO A 61 1.55 -17.27 1.93
CA PRO A 61 0.44 -18.09 1.47
C PRO A 61 -0.71 -17.23 0.97
N GLU A 62 -1.40 -17.72 -0.07
CA GLU A 62 -2.47 -16.96 -0.76
C GLU A 62 -3.58 -16.51 0.19
N ARG A 63 -3.92 -17.32 1.21
CA ARG A 63 -4.88 -16.96 2.26
C ARG A 63 -4.52 -15.66 3.00
N ARG A 64 -3.22 -15.41 3.22
CA ARG A 64 -2.75 -14.17 3.87
C ARG A 64 -2.90 -12.96 2.94
N LEU A 65 -2.74 -13.16 1.63
CA LEU A 65 -3.04 -12.13 0.63
C LEU A 65 -4.54 -11.84 0.60
N GLU A 66 -5.40 -12.85 0.72
CA GLU A 66 -6.85 -12.67 0.82
C GLU A 66 -7.26 -11.91 2.08
N ASP A 67 -6.66 -12.21 3.24
CA ASP A 67 -6.88 -11.46 4.47
C ASP A 67 -6.53 -9.97 4.29
N ALA A 68 -5.40 -9.67 3.63
CA ALA A 68 -4.99 -8.31 3.34
C ALA A 68 -5.95 -7.61 2.36
N ARG A 69 -6.44 -8.33 1.33
CA ARG A 69 -7.44 -7.81 0.39
C ARG A 69 -8.77 -7.50 1.08
N ALA A 70 -9.20 -8.38 2.00
CA ALA A 70 -10.40 -8.18 2.77
C ALA A 70 -10.28 -6.90 3.62
N LEU A 71 -9.20 -6.77 4.38
CA LEU A 71 -8.92 -5.59 5.21
C LEU A 71 -8.88 -4.27 4.43
N LEU A 72 -8.13 -4.25 3.33
CA LEU A 72 -8.03 -3.04 2.52
C LEU A 72 -9.36 -2.73 1.81
N GLY A 73 -10.13 -3.76 1.45
CA GLY A 73 -11.43 -3.65 0.80
C GLY A 73 -12.57 -3.18 1.70
N GLU A 74 -12.41 -3.19 3.03
CA GLU A 74 -13.43 -2.67 3.95
C GLU A 74 -13.67 -1.16 3.77
N LEU A 75 -12.61 -0.41 3.45
CA LEU A 75 -12.64 1.05 3.35
C LEU A 75 -12.09 1.58 2.02
N GLY A 76 -11.34 0.77 1.29
CA GLY A 76 -10.65 1.15 0.06
C GLY A 76 -11.21 0.47 -1.18
N ARG A 77 -10.83 1.00 -2.34
CA ARG A 77 -11.15 0.42 -3.65
C ARG A 77 -9.92 -0.27 -4.23
N PRO A 78 -10.03 -1.51 -4.72
CA PRO A 78 -8.89 -2.22 -5.30
C PRO A 78 -8.39 -1.48 -6.55
N VAL A 79 -7.08 -1.29 -6.62
CA VAL A 79 -6.37 -0.70 -7.76
C VAL A 79 -5.67 -1.83 -8.52
N HIS A 80 -5.82 -1.84 -9.84
CA HIS A 80 -5.17 -2.84 -10.67
C HIS A 80 -3.64 -2.69 -10.59
N PRO A 81 -2.86 -3.79 -10.58
CA PRO A 81 -1.40 -3.71 -10.49
C PRO A 81 -0.74 -2.98 -11.67
N ASP A 82 -1.36 -2.95 -12.85
CA ASP A 82 -0.88 -2.11 -13.96
C ASP A 82 -1.15 -0.62 -13.73
N ASP A 83 -2.26 -0.27 -13.08
CA ASP A 83 -2.55 1.12 -12.70
C ASP A 83 -1.67 1.61 -11.53
N LEU A 84 -1.19 0.70 -10.66
CA LEU A 84 -0.28 1.04 -9.55
C LEU A 84 0.97 1.77 -10.04
N GLU A 85 1.57 1.33 -11.14
CA GLU A 85 2.76 1.99 -11.68
C GLU A 85 2.44 3.38 -12.26
N ASP A 86 1.27 3.54 -12.87
CA ASP A 86 0.80 4.85 -13.34
C ASP A 86 0.43 5.78 -12.19
N TYR A 87 -0.18 5.29 -11.11
CA TYR A 87 -0.37 6.07 -9.89
C TYR A 87 0.96 6.48 -9.26
N LYS A 88 1.96 5.58 -9.21
CA LYS A 88 3.31 5.92 -8.74
C LYS A 88 3.93 7.02 -9.60
N ARG A 89 3.81 6.94 -10.93
CA ARG A 89 4.26 7.99 -11.84
C ARG A 89 3.51 9.31 -11.60
N ALA A 90 2.21 9.25 -11.33
CA ALA A 90 1.36 10.40 -11.03
C ALA A 90 1.64 11.04 -9.65
N THR A 91 2.41 10.40 -8.78
CA THR A 91 2.89 11.04 -7.53
C THR A 91 4.05 12.02 -7.77
N GLY A 92 4.65 12.03 -8.97
CA GLY A 92 5.47 13.10 -9.56
C GLY A 92 6.42 13.87 -8.62
N ALA A 93 7.71 13.47 -8.58
CA ALA A 93 8.88 14.35 -8.51
C ALA A 93 8.96 15.46 -7.43
N GLY A 94 8.36 15.31 -6.25
CA GLY A 94 8.32 16.41 -5.29
C GLY A 94 8.24 16.08 -3.81
N PHE A 95 8.60 14.86 -3.41
CA PHE A 95 9.01 14.57 -2.03
C PHE A 95 9.90 13.32 -2.04
N GLU A 96 11.20 13.52 -2.25
CA GLU A 96 12.17 12.57 -1.77
C GLU A 96 12.05 12.52 -0.25
N VAL A 97 11.33 11.53 0.25
CA VAL A 97 11.67 10.91 1.52
C VAL A 97 12.15 9.50 1.23
N PRO A 98 13.46 9.33 0.94
CA PRO A 98 14.04 8.01 0.80
C PRO A 98 14.29 7.43 2.20
N GLY A 99 13.85 6.19 2.38
CA GLY A 99 14.25 5.27 3.44
C GLY A 99 13.74 5.61 4.84
N TRP A 100 12.98 4.70 5.46
CA TRP A 100 12.82 4.57 6.93
C TRP A 100 12.36 5.75 7.83
N LEU A 101 12.06 6.96 7.34
CA LEU A 101 11.90 8.15 8.19
C LEU A 101 10.65 8.96 7.79
N ARG A 102 9.69 9.24 8.64
CA ARG A 102 9.81 9.56 10.07
C ARG A 102 8.48 9.18 10.70
N ARG A 103 8.54 8.34 11.74
CA ARG A 103 7.62 8.45 12.87
C ARG A 103 6.18 7.98 12.52
N PHE A 104 5.59 7.03 13.24
CA PHE A 104 5.08 7.40 14.56
C PHE A 104 4.83 8.91 14.62
N LEU A 105 3.85 9.48 13.91
CA LEU A 105 3.47 10.88 14.17
C LEU A 105 2.98 10.98 15.63
N GLY A 106 3.89 10.91 16.61
CA GLY A 106 4.33 12.09 17.29
C GLY A 106 3.29 12.62 18.24
N ARG A 107 2.61 11.73 18.96
CA ARG A 107 2.60 11.71 20.42
C ARG A 107 2.19 10.35 20.96
#